data_AF-A0A523ZFC4-F1
#
_entry.id   AF-A0A523ZFC4-F1
#
_cell.length_a   1.000
_cell.length_b   1.000
_cell.length_c   1.000
_cell.angle_alpha   90.00
_cell.angle_beta   90.00
_cell.angle_gamma   90.00
#
_symmetry.space_group_name_H-M   'P 1'
#
loop_
_entity.id
_entity.type
_entity.pdbx_description
1 polymer ?
#
loop_
_entity_poly.entity_id
_entity_poly.type
_entity_poly.pdbx_seq_one_letter_code
_entity_poly.pdbx_strand_id
1 'polypeptide(L)'
;DFIEEHLSYHKKYDRVIVRAPVIRTQNRDNPIGERMKLTDLSSAFFATGNTSVKKSFLFQAGPFDEDFKEYGWEDLEMGERLKKLGLSLKTNKRAVGYHYQKRLRLADLSRLCAKEETRGRTAVIFYRKHPTSTVKYMTQINSFFFFLDWLLSVGNLMNTSWGKKFLIYLDKNNCHLLLSFFMKIIAQHSYIEGIKEALKKNNKE
;
A
#
# COMPACT_ATOMS: atom_id res chain seq x y z
N ASP A 1 11.23 14.67 21.20
CA ASP A 1 11.10 15.05 19.78
C ASP A 1 10.94 13.79 18.89
N PHE A 2 10.35 13.92 17.70
CA PHE A 2 10.08 12.81 16.77
C PHE A 2 11.37 12.10 16.33
N ILE A 3 12.43 12.88 16.05
CA ILE A 3 13.74 12.36 15.66
C ILE A 3 14.42 11.68 16.86
N GLU A 4 14.41 12.32 18.03
CA GLU A 4 14.96 11.75 19.26
C GLU A 4 14.36 10.39 19.60
N GLU A 5 13.04 10.24 19.41
CA GLU A 5 12.34 8.98 19.65
C GLU A 5 12.86 7.86 18.74
N HIS A 6 13.08 8.14 17.45
CA HIS A 6 13.72 7.18 16.54
C HIS A 6 15.18 6.90 16.92
N LEU A 7 15.96 7.94 17.24
CA LEU A 7 17.37 7.81 17.64
C LEU A 7 17.54 6.98 18.91
N SER A 8 16.62 7.09 19.88
CA SER A 8 16.67 6.33 21.13
C SER A 8 16.66 4.81 20.90
N TYR A 9 15.90 4.35 19.89
CA TYR A 9 15.86 2.94 19.51
C TYR A 9 17.16 2.50 18.84
N HIS A 10 17.75 3.34 17.98
CA HIS A 10 19.03 3.03 17.32
C HIS A 10 20.24 3.06 18.27
N LYS A 11 20.13 3.77 19.41
CA LYS A 11 21.09 3.71 20.51
C LYS A 11 20.96 2.39 21.30
N LYS A 12 19.75 1.85 21.41
CA LYS A 12 19.46 0.61 22.17
C LYS A 12 19.66 -0.65 21.33
N TYR A 13 19.45 -0.58 20.03
CA TYR A 13 19.48 -1.71 19.13
C TYR A 13 20.32 -1.39 17.88
N ASP A 14 21.20 -2.31 17.50
CA ASP A 14 22.14 -2.05 16.41
C ASP A 14 21.54 -2.34 15.02
N ARG A 15 21.03 -3.57 14.81
CA ARG A 15 20.49 -4.06 13.53
C ARG A 15 18.97 -3.96 13.47
N VAL A 16 18.45 -2.74 13.47
CA VAL A 16 17.00 -2.51 13.48
C VAL A 16 16.51 -1.53 12.42
N ILE A 17 15.28 -1.80 11.99
CA ILE A 17 14.40 -0.82 11.38
C ILE A 17 13.46 -0.35 12.48
N VAL A 18 13.37 0.96 12.69
CA VAL A 18 12.44 1.55 13.65
C VAL A 18 11.29 2.16 12.86
N ARG A 19 10.11 1.62 13.05
CA ARG A 19 8.87 2.09 12.42
C ARG A 19 7.95 2.65 13.50
N ALA A 20 7.22 3.71 13.20
CA ALA A 20 6.23 4.23 14.11
C ALA A 20 4.84 4.37 13.44
N PRO A 21 3.75 4.41 14.23
CA PRO A 21 2.41 4.51 13.69
C PRO A 21 2.20 5.77 12.84
N VAL A 22 1.33 5.66 11.84
CA VAL A 22 0.83 6.80 11.06
C VAL A 22 -0.69 6.80 11.15
N ILE A 23 -1.24 7.77 11.86
CA ILE A 23 -2.68 7.92 12.04
C ILE A 23 -3.25 8.71 10.86
N ARG A 24 -4.29 8.17 10.22
CA ARG A 24 -4.99 8.89 9.14
C ARG A 24 -6.03 9.83 9.71
N THR A 25 -5.93 11.10 9.33
CA THR A 25 -6.88 12.14 9.75
C THR A 25 -7.47 12.89 8.56
N GLN A 26 -8.71 13.34 8.73
CA GLN A 26 -9.37 14.28 7.82
C GLN A 26 -9.34 15.71 8.36
N ASN A 27 -8.88 15.91 9.59
CA ASN A 27 -8.78 17.21 10.23
C ASN A 27 -7.42 17.83 9.91
N ARG A 28 -7.41 18.90 9.13
CA ARG A 28 -6.18 19.65 8.82
C ARG A 28 -5.76 20.59 9.94
N ASP A 29 -6.73 21.09 10.70
CA ASP A 29 -6.50 22.15 11.69
C ASP A 29 -6.00 21.57 13.02
N ASN A 30 -6.49 20.39 13.39
CA ASN A 30 -6.01 19.64 14.56
C ASN A 30 -5.83 18.15 14.24
N PRO A 31 -4.76 17.77 13.50
CA PRO A 31 -4.49 16.39 13.17
C PRO A 31 -4.12 15.54 14.41
N ILE A 32 -3.53 16.16 15.44
CA ILE A 32 -3.00 15.49 16.63
C ILE A 32 -4.12 14.96 17.53
N GLY A 33 -5.33 15.55 17.46
CA GLY A 33 -6.49 15.07 18.22
C GLY A 33 -7.08 13.75 17.71
N GLU A 34 -6.65 13.26 16.55
CA GLU A 34 -7.17 12.04 15.95
C GLU A 34 -6.67 10.79 16.70
N ARG A 35 -7.58 9.88 17.06
CA ARG A 35 -7.24 8.61 17.71
C ARG A 35 -6.88 7.54 16.69
N MET A 36 -5.96 6.66 17.07
CA MET A 36 -5.55 5.52 16.24
C MET A 36 -6.71 4.56 16.00
N LYS A 37 -6.93 4.19 14.73
CA LYS A 37 -7.96 3.24 14.28
C LYS A 37 -7.34 1.89 13.92
N LEU A 38 -8.16 0.85 13.86
CA LEU A 38 -7.71 -0.48 13.38
C LEU A 38 -7.12 -0.40 11.97
N THR A 39 -7.63 0.50 11.13
CA THR A 39 -7.15 0.72 9.76
C THR A 39 -5.80 1.44 9.66
N ASP A 40 -5.30 1.97 10.77
CA ASP A 40 -3.98 2.63 10.86
C ASP A 40 -2.89 1.64 11.29
N LEU A 41 -3.27 0.42 11.71
CA LEU A 41 -2.31 -0.64 11.99
C LEU A 41 -1.67 -1.13 10.70
N SER A 42 -0.34 -1.14 10.68
CA SER A 42 0.45 -1.63 9.56
C SER A 42 1.26 -2.86 9.98
N SER A 43 1.29 -3.88 9.13
CA SER A 43 2.19 -5.04 9.23
C SER A 43 3.43 -4.91 8.34
N ALA A 44 3.57 -3.82 7.58
CA ALA A 44 4.68 -3.61 6.65
C ALA A 44 6.04 -3.57 7.37
N PHE A 45 7.00 -4.37 6.90
CA PHE A 45 8.34 -4.42 7.49
C PHE A 45 9.10 -3.09 7.33
N PHE A 46 8.94 -2.46 6.17
CA PHE A 46 9.50 -1.14 5.87
C PHE A 46 8.45 -0.33 5.12
N ALA A 47 8.08 0.84 5.65
CA ALA A 47 7.12 1.76 5.05
C ALA A 47 7.63 3.18 5.29
N THR A 48 7.98 3.89 4.24
CA THR A 48 8.75 5.14 4.31
C THR A 48 8.00 6.29 4.96
N GLY A 49 6.67 6.18 5.08
CA GLY A 49 5.83 7.20 5.72
C GLY A 49 6.19 7.48 7.19
N ASN A 50 6.75 6.51 7.91
CA ASN A 50 7.27 6.71 9.28
C ASN A 50 8.21 5.56 9.69
N THR A 51 9.39 5.54 9.09
CA THR A 51 10.42 4.54 9.39
C THR A 51 11.81 5.16 9.39
N SER A 52 12.75 4.48 10.02
CA SER A 52 14.17 4.85 10.02
C SER A 52 15.04 3.60 10.10
N VAL A 53 16.23 3.70 9.52
CA VAL A 53 17.24 2.65 9.49
C VAL A 53 18.62 3.31 9.41
N LYS A 54 19.66 2.67 9.95
CA LYS A 54 21.03 3.20 9.85
C LYS A 54 21.47 3.29 8.39
N LYS A 55 22.11 4.40 8.03
CA LYS A 55 22.60 4.70 6.66
C LYS A 55 23.52 3.60 6.11
N SER A 56 24.33 2.96 6.96
CA SER A 56 25.20 1.85 6.56
C SER A 56 24.42 0.66 5.98
N PHE A 57 23.29 0.29 6.59
CA PHE A 57 22.45 -0.81 6.07
C PHE A 57 21.71 -0.43 4.78
N LEU A 58 21.40 0.85 4.56
CA LEU A 58 20.86 1.31 3.28
C LEU A 58 21.87 1.09 2.15
N PHE A 59 23.14 1.49 2.35
CA PHE A 59 24.17 1.26 1.34
C PHE A 59 24.47 -0.23 1.14
N GLN A 60 24.49 -1.00 2.23
CA GLN A 60 24.73 -2.43 2.14
C GLN A 60 23.60 -3.17 1.40
N ALA A 61 22.35 -2.76 1.58
CA ALA A 61 21.21 -3.33 0.87
C ALA A 61 21.14 -2.88 -0.60
N GLY A 62 21.82 -1.77 -0.94
CA GLY A 62 21.60 -0.98 -2.14
C GLY A 62 20.54 0.11 -1.92
N PRO A 63 20.61 1.24 -2.65
CA PRO A 63 19.58 2.29 -2.58
C PRO A 63 18.20 1.78 -3.03
N PHE A 64 17.20 2.65 -3.06
CA PHE A 64 15.92 2.31 -3.68
C PHE A 64 16.11 1.95 -5.14
N ASP A 65 15.32 0.98 -5.60
CA ASP A 65 15.44 0.44 -6.94
C ASP A 65 14.70 1.35 -7.95
N GLU A 66 15.44 1.88 -8.91
CA GLU A 66 14.93 2.84 -9.91
C GLU A 66 14.04 2.18 -10.99
N ASP A 67 13.89 0.85 -10.98
CA ASP A 67 12.90 0.16 -11.81
C ASP A 67 11.46 0.49 -11.36
N PHE A 68 11.26 0.88 -10.09
CA PHE A 68 9.97 1.33 -9.56
C PHE A 68 9.65 2.77 -9.96
N LYS A 69 9.41 2.99 -11.26
CA LYS A 69 9.09 4.31 -11.85
C LYS A 69 7.65 4.75 -11.61
N GLU A 70 6.81 3.81 -11.19
CA GLU A 70 5.39 4.01 -10.97
C GLU A 70 5.04 3.76 -9.50
N TYR A 71 3.82 4.11 -9.10
CA TYR A 71 3.43 4.07 -7.70
C TYR A 71 3.46 2.65 -7.11
N GLY A 72 4.17 2.47 -5.99
CA GLY A 72 3.99 1.36 -5.05
C GLY A 72 5.04 0.25 -5.12
N TRP A 73 5.14 -0.48 -4.01
CA TRP A 73 6.02 -1.64 -3.74
C TRP A 73 7.50 -1.35 -3.51
N GLU A 74 8.00 -0.16 -3.82
CA GLU A 74 9.38 0.27 -3.63
C GLU A 74 9.84 0.15 -2.17
N ASP A 75 9.00 0.56 -1.23
CA ASP A 75 9.28 0.47 0.21
C ASP A 75 9.39 -0.98 0.68
N LEU A 76 8.48 -1.84 0.20
CA LEU A 76 8.40 -3.23 0.62
C LEU A 76 9.51 -4.06 0.01
N GLU A 77 9.93 -3.74 -1.22
CA GLU A 77 11.11 -4.30 -1.86
C GLU A 77 12.38 -3.96 -1.07
N MET A 78 12.58 -2.69 -0.72
CA MET A 78 13.67 -2.26 0.16
C MET A 78 13.62 -3.00 1.51
N GLY A 79 12.42 -3.16 2.07
CA GLY A 79 12.19 -3.92 3.29
C GLY A 79 12.63 -5.37 3.20
N GLU A 80 12.34 -6.06 2.09
CA GLU A 80 12.79 -7.44 1.87
C GLU A 80 14.32 -7.54 1.75
N ARG A 81 14.99 -6.57 1.12
CA ARG A 81 16.47 -6.52 1.09
C ARG A 81 17.07 -6.30 2.47
N LEU A 82 16.54 -5.35 3.25
CA LEU A 82 16.98 -5.13 4.63
C LEU A 82 16.73 -6.34 5.53
N LYS A 83 15.63 -7.06 5.32
CA LYS A 83 15.33 -8.30 6.04
C LYS A 83 16.36 -9.40 5.72
N LYS A 84 16.80 -9.52 4.47
CA LYS A 84 17.87 -10.45 4.07
C LYS A 84 19.22 -10.12 4.71
N LEU A 85 19.47 -8.86 5.07
CA LEU A 85 20.64 -8.44 5.87
C LEU A 85 20.51 -8.76 7.37
N GLY A 86 19.40 -9.37 7.80
CA GLY A 86 19.17 -9.78 9.19
C GLY A 86 18.72 -8.64 10.10
N LEU A 87 18.22 -7.53 9.56
CA LEU A 87 17.60 -6.48 10.37
C LEU A 87 16.28 -6.97 10.97
N SER A 88 15.94 -6.48 12.15
CA SER A 88 14.65 -6.73 12.79
C SER A 88 13.81 -5.45 12.88
N LEU A 89 12.49 -5.60 12.83
CA LEU A 89 11.56 -4.49 12.98
C LEU A 89 11.32 -4.20 14.47
N LYS A 90 11.46 -2.93 14.86
CA LYS A 90 11.02 -2.40 16.15
C LYS A 90 9.96 -1.33 15.93
N THR A 91 8.82 -1.46 16.61
CA THR A 91 7.77 -0.44 16.54
C THR A 91 7.95 0.56 17.68
N ASN A 92 8.15 1.85 17.36
CA ASN A 92 8.12 2.95 18.32
C ASN A 92 6.70 3.54 18.38
N LYS A 93 6.00 3.34 19.50
CA LYS A 93 4.63 3.85 19.69
C LYS A 93 4.56 5.33 20.08
N ARG A 94 5.70 5.97 20.38
CA ARG A 94 5.79 7.37 20.82
C ARG A 94 6.03 8.36 19.69
N ALA A 95 6.65 7.91 18.59
CA ALA A 95 6.90 8.74 17.39
C ALA A 95 5.71 8.72 16.41
N VAL A 96 4.51 9.04 16.87
CA VAL A 96 3.30 8.96 16.04
C VAL A 96 3.30 10.04 14.96
N GLY A 97 3.15 9.63 13.70
CA GLY A 97 2.95 10.52 12.56
C GLY A 97 1.45 10.66 12.21
N TYR A 98 1.08 11.75 11.55
CA TYR A 98 -0.29 11.98 11.08
C TYR A 98 -0.30 12.21 9.57
N HIS A 99 -1.13 11.45 8.86
CA HIS A 99 -1.28 11.58 7.41
C HIS A 99 -2.67 12.11 7.08
N TYR A 100 -2.73 13.30 6.48
CA TYR A 100 -3.98 13.84 5.97
C TYR A 100 -4.46 13.01 4.79
N GLN A 101 -5.66 12.45 4.91
CA GLN A 101 -6.31 11.72 3.84
C GLN A 101 -7.70 12.29 3.61
N LYS A 102 -7.93 12.83 2.40
CA LYS A 102 -9.27 13.29 2.01
C LYS A 102 -10.26 12.13 2.03
N ARG A 103 -11.52 12.45 2.34
CA ARG A 103 -12.63 11.51 2.19
C ARG A 103 -12.74 11.09 0.72
N LEU A 104 -12.92 9.79 0.49
CA LEU A 104 -13.14 9.23 -0.83
C LEU A 104 -14.53 9.64 -1.36
N ARG A 105 -14.57 10.25 -2.53
CA ARG A 105 -15.80 10.62 -3.25
C ARG A 105 -15.87 9.87 -4.57
N LEU A 106 -17.06 9.71 -5.15
CA LEU A 106 -17.20 9.02 -6.44
C LEU A 106 -16.31 9.63 -7.54
N ALA A 107 -16.14 10.96 -7.53
CA ALA A 107 -15.24 11.67 -8.45
C ALA A 107 -13.75 11.23 -8.36
N ASP A 108 -13.35 10.59 -7.26
CA ASP A 108 -11.98 10.09 -7.09
C ASP A 108 -11.75 8.71 -7.72
N LEU A 109 -12.81 8.03 -8.20
CA LEU A 109 -12.76 6.64 -8.65
C LEU A 109 -11.71 6.43 -9.75
N SER A 110 -11.74 7.23 -10.82
CA SER A 110 -10.81 7.08 -11.94
C SER A 110 -9.34 7.21 -11.51
N ARG A 111 -9.06 8.19 -10.63
CA ARG A 111 -7.72 8.39 -10.08
C ARG A 111 -7.29 7.22 -9.17
N LEU A 112 -8.22 6.69 -8.38
CA LEU A 112 -7.96 5.54 -7.53
C LEU A 112 -7.65 4.30 -8.38
N CYS A 113 -8.43 4.02 -9.43
CA CYS A 113 -8.19 2.93 -10.37
C CYS A 113 -6.84 3.05 -11.06
N ALA A 114 -6.51 4.21 -11.64
CA ALA A 114 -5.23 4.43 -12.32
C ALA A 114 -4.03 4.21 -11.37
N LYS A 115 -4.16 4.67 -10.12
CA LYS A 115 -3.13 4.49 -9.09
C LYS A 115 -2.96 3.01 -8.68
N GLU A 116 -4.06 2.28 -8.54
CA GLU A 116 -4.00 0.86 -8.20
C GLU A 116 -3.52 0.01 -9.39
N GLU A 117 -3.84 0.38 -10.63
CA GLU A 117 -3.31 -0.24 -11.85
C GLU A 117 -1.78 -0.10 -11.94
N THR A 118 -1.24 1.10 -11.74
CA THR A 118 0.21 1.31 -11.66
C THR A 118 0.84 0.47 -10.55
N ARG A 119 0.17 0.39 -9.39
CA ARG A 119 0.61 -0.44 -8.27
C ARG A 119 0.59 -1.92 -8.59
N GLY A 120 -0.36 -2.38 -9.41
CA GLY A 120 -0.41 -3.75 -9.90
C GLY A 120 0.79 -4.08 -10.79
N ARG A 121 1.17 -3.16 -11.69
CA ARG A 121 2.32 -3.32 -12.58
C ARG A 121 3.64 -3.41 -11.80
N THR A 122 3.84 -2.54 -10.82
CA THR A 122 5.04 -2.57 -9.96
C THR A 122 5.06 -3.77 -8.99
N ALA A 123 3.90 -4.35 -8.64
CA ALA A 123 3.84 -5.59 -7.86
C ALA A 123 4.58 -6.75 -8.56
N VAL A 124 4.51 -6.80 -9.89
CA VAL A 124 5.19 -7.82 -10.70
C VAL A 124 6.71 -7.61 -10.68
N ILE A 125 7.18 -6.37 -10.71
CA ILE A 125 8.61 -6.03 -10.57
C ILE A 125 9.12 -6.57 -9.23
N PHE A 126 8.42 -6.25 -8.15
CA PHE A 126 8.77 -6.71 -6.81
C PHE A 126 8.76 -8.24 -6.68
N TYR A 127 7.73 -8.91 -7.18
CA TYR A 127 7.66 -10.37 -7.16
C TYR A 127 8.79 -11.03 -7.96
N ARG A 128 9.16 -10.49 -9.12
CA ARG A 128 10.26 -11.01 -9.93
C ARG A 128 11.61 -10.87 -9.23
N LYS A 129 11.86 -9.74 -8.55
CA LYS A 129 13.09 -9.51 -7.77
C LYS A 129 13.13 -10.39 -6.51
N HIS A 130 11.99 -10.71 -5.93
CA HIS A 130 11.87 -11.52 -4.71
C HIS A 130 10.81 -12.63 -4.85
N PRO A 131 11.08 -13.71 -5.61
CA PRO A 131 10.08 -14.73 -5.96
C PRO A 131 9.81 -15.74 -4.82
N THR A 132 9.45 -15.23 -3.65
CA THR A 132 9.11 -16.04 -2.46
C THR A 132 7.59 -16.18 -2.31
N SER A 133 7.13 -17.24 -1.63
CA SER A 133 5.69 -17.42 -1.34
C SER A 133 5.09 -16.26 -0.56
N THR A 134 5.86 -15.66 0.36
CA THR A 134 5.43 -14.47 1.11
C THR A 134 5.18 -13.29 0.19
N VAL A 135 6.13 -12.99 -0.70
CA VAL A 135 5.97 -11.87 -1.67
C VAL A 135 4.86 -12.17 -2.67
N LYS A 136 4.73 -13.42 -3.14
CA LYS A 136 3.64 -13.85 -4.02
C LYS A 136 2.26 -13.62 -3.39
N TYR A 137 2.11 -13.96 -2.10
CA TYR A 137 0.86 -13.73 -1.37
C TYR A 137 0.64 -12.23 -1.13
N MET A 138 1.69 -11.50 -0.72
CA MET A 138 1.61 -10.07 -0.45
C MET A 138 1.21 -9.27 -1.68
N THR A 139 1.79 -9.58 -2.83
CA THR A 139 1.46 -8.98 -4.15
C THR A 139 0.19 -9.54 -4.78
N GLN A 140 -0.40 -10.59 -4.20
CA GLN A 140 -1.60 -11.27 -4.71
C GLN A 140 -1.44 -11.91 -6.10
N ILE A 141 -0.21 -12.23 -6.51
CA ILE A 141 0.08 -12.91 -7.77
C ILE A 141 -0.16 -14.42 -7.59
N ASN A 142 -1.41 -14.81 -7.39
CA ASN A 142 -1.83 -16.18 -7.16
C ASN A 142 -3.21 -16.42 -7.77
N SER A 143 -3.43 -17.63 -8.32
CA SER A 143 -4.71 -18.06 -8.89
C SER A 143 -5.90 -17.87 -7.95
N PHE A 144 -5.71 -18.04 -6.63
CA PHE A 144 -6.76 -17.76 -5.64
C PHE A 144 -7.25 -16.31 -5.71
N PHE A 145 -6.33 -15.33 -5.76
CA PHE A 145 -6.69 -13.92 -5.81
C PHE A 145 -7.25 -13.52 -7.17
N PHE A 146 -6.78 -14.13 -8.27
CA PHE A 146 -7.38 -13.92 -9.59
C PHE A 146 -8.80 -14.47 -9.68
N PHE A 147 -9.07 -15.63 -9.07
CA PHE A 147 -10.42 -16.17 -8.95
C PHE A 147 -11.31 -15.28 -8.07
N LEU A 148 -10.79 -14.82 -6.93
CA LEU A 148 -11.54 -13.93 -6.04
C LEU A 148 -11.85 -12.58 -6.70
N ASP A 149 -10.89 -12.00 -7.42
CA ASP A 149 -11.13 -10.81 -8.25
C ASP A 149 -12.19 -11.08 -9.30
N TRP A 150 -12.10 -12.17 -10.04
CA TRP A 150 -13.12 -12.56 -11.01
C TRP A 150 -14.50 -12.68 -10.36
N LEU A 151 -14.61 -13.31 -9.18
CA LEU A 151 -15.85 -13.50 -8.42
C LEU A 151 -16.45 -12.16 -7.91
N LEU A 152 -15.61 -11.26 -7.41
CA LEU A 152 -16.05 -9.95 -6.90
C LEU A 152 -16.31 -8.94 -8.02
N SER A 153 -15.69 -9.17 -9.16
CA SER A 153 -15.81 -8.35 -10.37
C SER A 153 -16.75 -8.96 -11.41
N VAL A 154 -17.53 -10.02 -11.07
CA VAL A 154 -18.35 -10.79 -12.02
C VAL A 154 -19.15 -9.86 -12.93
N GLY A 155 -18.77 -9.87 -14.20
CA GLY A 155 -19.43 -9.15 -15.30
C GLY A 155 -19.09 -7.67 -15.43
N ASN A 156 -18.11 -7.16 -14.67
CA ASN A 156 -17.82 -5.72 -14.63
C ASN A 156 -19.10 -4.92 -14.28
N LEU A 157 -19.93 -5.49 -13.38
CA LEU A 157 -21.28 -5.01 -13.07
C LEU A 157 -21.29 -3.51 -12.72
N MET A 158 -20.23 -3.05 -12.04
CA MET A 158 -20.09 -1.65 -11.67
C MET A 158 -19.82 -0.71 -12.85
N ASN A 159 -19.30 -1.21 -13.96
CA ASN A 159 -19.12 -0.45 -15.20
C ASN A 159 -20.36 -0.50 -16.12
N THR A 160 -21.36 -1.33 -15.82
CA THR A 160 -22.65 -1.29 -16.52
C THR A 160 -23.39 0.02 -16.22
N SER A 161 -24.37 0.37 -17.07
CA SER A 161 -25.23 1.53 -16.84
C SER A 161 -25.97 1.47 -15.49
N TRP A 162 -26.35 0.28 -15.04
CA TRP A 162 -26.98 0.09 -13.72
C TRP A 162 -25.98 0.31 -12.58
N GLY A 163 -24.79 -0.29 -12.65
CA GLY A 163 -23.76 -0.14 -11.61
C GLY A 163 -23.30 1.31 -11.44
N LYS A 164 -23.14 2.05 -12.54
CA LYS A 164 -22.85 3.49 -12.51
C LYS A 164 -23.98 4.29 -11.86
N LYS A 165 -25.24 4.02 -12.22
CA LYS A 165 -26.42 4.66 -11.59
C LYS A 165 -26.49 4.35 -10.10
N PHE A 166 -26.18 3.11 -9.71
CA PHE A 166 -26.14 2.70 -8.31
C PHE A 166 -25.05 3.43 -7.52
N LEU A 167 -23.83 3.59 -8.05
CA LEU A 167 -22.79 4.40 -7.41
C LEU A 167 -23.19 5.87 -7.26
N ILE A 168 -23.80 6.45 -8.30
CA ILE A 168 -24.31 7.83 -8.25
C ILE A 168 -25.42 7.95 -7.19
N TYR A 169 -26.29 6.95 -7.08
CA TYR A 169 -27.32 6.91 -6.05
C TYR A 169 -26.69 6.87 -4.64
N LEU A 170 -25.67 6.03 -4.41
CA LEU A 170 -24.98 5.95 -3.12
C LEU A 170 -24.27 7.27 -2.76
N ASP A 171 -23.66 7.92 -3.75
CA ASP A 171 -22.99 9.22 -3.57
C ASP A 171 -24.00 10.33 -3.23
N LYS A 172 -25.13 10.40 -3.96
CA LYS A 172 -26.21 11.38 -3.70
C LYS A 172 -26.89 11.21 -2.35
N ASN A 173 -27.06 9.97 -1.89
CA ASN A 173 -27.70 9.66 -0.59
C ASN A 173 -26.70 9.65 0.58
N ASN A 174 -25.46 10.09 0.40
CA ASN A 174 -24.42 10.09 1.43
C ASN A 174 -24.16 8.71 2.06
N CYS A 175 -24.38 7.62 1.32
CA CYS A 175 -24.12 6.24 1.73
C CYS A 175 -22.62 5.91 1.63
N HIS A 176 -21.77 6.68 2.32
CA HIS A 176 -20.32 6.71 2.07
C HIS A 176 -19.58 5.41 2.39
N LEU A 177 -20.05 4.62 3.36
CA LEU A 177 -19.44 3.33 3.70
C LEU A 177 -19.60 2.34 2.54
N LEU A 178 -20.81 2.20 2.02
CA LEU A 178 -21.11 1.35 0.87
C LEU A 178 -20.42 1.86 -0.39
N LEU A 179 -20.46 3.18 -0.64
CA LEU A 179 -19.75 3.79 -1.76
C LEU A 179 -18.26 3.46 -1.71
N SER A 180 -17.62 3.68 -0.55
CA SER A 180 -16.19 3.37 -0.38
C SER A 180 -15.89 1.89 -0.54
N PHE A 181 -16.80 1.00 -0.12
CA PHE A 181 -16.65 -0.43 -0.29
C PHE A 181 -16.63 -0.82 -1.76
N PHE A 182 -17.63 -0.41 -2.54
CA PHE A 182 -17.68 -0.72 -3.98
C PHE A 182 -16.55 -0.07 -4.76
N MET A 183 -16.20 1.19 -4.45
CA MET A 183 -15.05 1.85 -5.07
C MET A 183 -13.74 1.09 -4.82
N LYS A 184 -13.55 0.50 -3.64
CA LYS A 184 -12.38 -0.33 -3.33
C LYS A 184 -12.37 -1.64 -4.10
N ILE A 185 -13.52 -2.27 -4.32
CA ILE A 185 -13.62 -3.47 -5.18
C ILE A 185 -13.21 -3.12 -6.61
N ILE A 186 -13.74 -2.02 -7.16
CA ILE A 186 -13.40 -1.58 -8.53
C ILE A 186 -11.90 -1.25 -8.64
N ALA A 187 -11.34 -0.55 -7.65
CA ALA A 187 -9.92 -0.23 -7.63
C ALA A 187 -9.03 -1.47 -7.48
N GLN A 188 -9.46 -2.45 -6.67
CA GLN A 188 -8.79 -3.75 -6.54
C GLN A 188 -8.80 -4.52 -7.85
N HIS A 189 -9.87 -4.43 -8.64
CA HIS A 189 -9.89 -5.00 -9.98
C HIS A 189 -8.85 -4.35 -10.89
N SER A 190 -8.73 -3.01 -10.87
CA SER A 190 -7.67 -2.30 -11.60
C SER A 190 -6.26 -2.73 -11.19
N TYR A 191 -6.03 -2.98 -9.90
CA TYR A 191 -4.76 -3.56 -9.41
C TYR A 191 -4.46 -4.92 -10.04
N ILE A 192 -5.45 -5.82 -10.08
CA ILE A 192 -5.28 -7.16 -10.67
C ILE A 192 -5.10 -7.09 -12.19
N GLU A 193 -5.79 -6.19 -12.89
CA GLU A 193 -5.55 -5.95 -14.32
C GLU A 193 -4.14 -5.44 -14.60
N GLY A 194 -3.62 -4.52 -13.79
CA GLY A 194 -2.22 -4.07 -13.87
C GLY A 194 -1.22 -5.22 -13.68
N ILE A 195 -1.48 -6.15 -12.75
CA ILE A 195 -0.68 -7.37 -12.60
C ILE A 195 -0.73 -8.22 -13.88
N LYS A 196 -1.94 -8.50 -14.39
CA LYS A 196 -2.12 -9.35 -15.58
C LYS A 196 -1.43 -8.75 -16.80
N GLU A 197 -1.50 -7.44 -16.98
CA GLU A 197 -0.82 -6.72 -18.06
C GLU A 197 0.71 -6.88 -17.98
N ALA A 198 1.30 -6.60 -16.81
CA ALA A 198 2.74 -6.69 -16.61
C ALA A 198 3.28 -8.14 -16.70
N LEU A 199 2.47 -9.14 -16.31
CA LEU A 199 2.81 -10.55 -16.51
C LEU A 199 2.80 -10.94 -18.00
N LYS A 200 1.87 -10.42 -18.80
CA LYS A 200 1.76 -10.72 -20.24
C LYS A 200 2.86 -10.08 -21.09
N LYS A 201 3.28 -8.85 -20.77
CA LYS A 201 4.28 -8.09 -21.57
C LYS A 201 5.60 -8.84 -21.75
N ASN A 202 6.08 -9.56 -20.74
CA ASN A 202 7.33 -10.31 -20.83
C ASN A 202 7.20 -11.72 -21.44
N ASN A 203 5.99 -12.25 -21.65
CA ASN A 203 5.85 -13.52 -22.38
C ASN A 203 5.99 -13.32 -23.91
N LYS A 204 6.15 -12.08 -24.36
CA LYS A 204 6.28 -11.68 -25.77
C LYS A 204 7.69 -11.17 -26.11
N GLU A 205 8.59 -11.12 -25.14
CA GLU A 205 10.03 -10.81 -25.30
C GLU A 205 10.82 -12.11 -25.14
#